data_AF-A0AAN7BU11-F1
#
_entry.id   AF-A0AAN7BU11-F1
#
_cell.length_a   1.000
_cell.length_b   1.000
_cell.length_c   1.000
_cell.angle_alpha   90.00
_cell.angle_beta   90.00
_cell.angle_gamma   90.00
#
_symmetry.space_group_name_H-M   'P 1'
#
loop_
_entity.id
_entity.type
_entity.pdbx_description
1 polymer ?
#
loop_
_entity_poly.entity_id
_entity_poly.type
_entity_poly.pdbx_seq_one_letter_code
_entity_poly.pdbx_strand_id
1 'polypeptide(L)'
;MADHSSPTPKPSSETRDQTLLRELESLRNINTIIESVITTLEKAKGNMGTVTQTVSSASTLLNTWTRILSQTEHNQRLILNPEWKGATQDLLDIEAEALAKQREAAEMERRREEAKRRAEEEQERKRLATTTTATATRGVGRGGITRGRVRGISSSSTTRGGTGTSVGTGRPASGIARGGFGYGRGSSTTRGRGRGTS
;
A
#
# COMPACT_ATOMS: atom_id res chain seq x y z
N MET A 1 110.49 18.82 13.21
CA MET A 1 109.19 19.53 13.12
C MET A 1 109.07 20.07 11.70
N ALA A 2 108.52 19.28 10.77
CA ALA A 2 108.25 19.72 9.40
C ALA A 2 107.11 18.86 8.81
N ASP A 3 105.92 19.47 8.86
CA ASP A 3 104.81 19.42 7.91
C ASP A 3 104.84 18.36 6.79
N HIS A 4 103.90 17.41 6.84
CA HIS A 4 103.46 16.63 5.67
C HIS A 4 101.92 16.55 5.70
N SER A 5 101.25 17.71 5.60
CA SER A 5 99.82 17.73 5.25
C SER A 5 99.68 17.61 3.73
N SER A 6 99.53 16.39 3.22
CA SER A 6 99.18 16.19 1.80
C SER A 6 97.84 16.89 1.51
N PRO A 7 97.77 17.77 0.50
CA PRO A 7 96.51 18.36 0.12
C PRO A 7 95.61 17.25 -0.41
N THR A 8 94.47 17.04 0.23
CA THR A 8 93.42 16.19 -0.34
C THR A 8 93.11 16.74 -1.74
N PRO A 9 93.29 15.94 -2.81
CA PRO A 9 93.04 16.44 -4.14
C PRO A 9 91.56 16.78 -4.22
N LYS A 10 91.26 18.07 -4.45
CA LYS A 10 89.90 18.50 -4.78
C LYS A 10 89.48 17.63 -5.96
N PRO A 11 88.37 16.87 -5.88
CA PRO A 11 87.93 16.03 -6.98
C PRO A 11 87.97 16.84 -8.28
N SER A 12 88.58 16.32 -9.34
CA SER A 12 88.55 17.03 -10.62
C SER A 12 87.08 17.29 -10.99
N SER A 13 86.78 18.40 -11.66
CA SER A 13 85.41 18.71 -12.11
C SER A 13 84.75 17.49 -12.77
N GLU A 14 85.54 16.76 -13.54
CA GLU A 14 85.15 15.53 -14.23
C GLU A 14 84.66 14.39 -13.31
N THR A 15 85.26 14.21 -12.12
CA THR A 15 84.77 13.20 -11.15
C THR A 15 83.45 13.59 -10.49
N ARG A 16 83.21 14.90 -10.31
CA ARG A 16 81.93 15.42 -9.81
C ARG A 16 80.85 15.28 -10.86
N ASP A 17 81.16 15.61 -12.11
CA ASP A 17 80.26 15.44 -13.23
C ASP A 17 79.86 13.98 -13.43
N GLN A 18 80.82 13.05 -13.34
CA GLN A 18 80.54 11.60 -13.39
C GLN A 18 79.64 11.13 -12.23
N THR A 19 79.80 11.68 -11.04
CA THR A 19 78.96 11.34 -9.88
C THR A 19 77.54 11.86 -10.06
N LEU A 20 77.38 13.11 -10.49
CA LEU A 20 76.08 13.71 -10.79
C LEU A 20 75.34 12.98 -11.92
N LEU A 21 76.05 12.51 -12.95
CA LEU A 21 75.44 11.70 -14.01
C LEU A 21 74.91 10.36 -13.48
N ARG A 22 75.64 9.68 -12.59
CA ARG A 22 75.17 8.45 -11.94
C ARG A 22 73.98 8.70 -11.03
N GLU A 23 73.99 9.78 -10.27
CA GLU A 23 72.86 10.18 -9.43
C GLU A 23 71.62 10.48 -10.28
N LEU A 24 71.79 11.19 -11.40
CA LEU A 24 70.70 11.49 -12.34
C LEU A 24 70.14 10.23 -13.00
N GLU A 25 70.99 9.29 -13.40
CA GLU A 25 70.58 7.98 -13.93
C GLU A 25 69.82 7.16 -12.87
N SER A 26 70.31 7.16 -11.63
CA SER A 26 69.62 6.53 -10.50
C SER A 26 68.25 7.14 -10.24
N LEU A 27 68.12 8.47 -10.25
CA LEU A 27 66.85 9.16 -10.09
C LEU A 27 65.87 8.86 -11.23
N ARG A 28 66.36 8.77 -12.48
CA ARG A 28 65.55 8.35 -13.63
C ARG A 28 65.03 6.93 -13.46
N ASN A 29 65.89 6.01 -13.04
CA ASN A 29 65.49 4.63 -12.77
C ASN A 29 64.42 4.56 -11.68
N ILE A 30 64.62 5.28 -10.56
CA ILE A 30 63.62 5.34 -9.48
C ILE A 30 62.28 5.87 -10.00
N ASN A 31 62.28 6.92 -10.84
CA ASN A 31 61.05 7.44 -11.42
C ASN A 31 60.34 6.39 -12.28
N THR A 32 61.07 5.67 -13.15
CA THR A 32 60.47 4.59 -13.96
C THR A 32 59.88 3.46 -13.11
N ILE A 33 60.52 3.11 -11.99
CA ILE A 33 59.99 2.11 -11.06
C ILE A 33 58.71 2.62 -10.40
N ILE A 34 58.68 3.88 -9.96
CA ILE A 34 57.48 4.50 -9.37
C ILE A 34 56.32 4.49 -10.37
N GLU A 35 56.57 4.86 -11.63
CA GLU A 35 55.56 4.79 -12.69
C GLU A 35 55.03 3.35 -12.90
N SER A 36 55.92 2.35 -12.84
CA SER A 36 55.52 0.94 -12.92
C SER A 36 54.66 0.51 -11.72
N VAL A 37 55.02 0.94 -10.51
CA VAL A 37 54.26 0.66 -9.29
C VAL A 37 52.88 1.32 -9.37
N ILE A 38 52.80 2.58 -9.79
CA ILE A 38 51.53 3.27 -10.02
C ILE A 38 50.67 2.49 -11.01
N THR A 39 51.24 2.06 -12.13
CA THR A 39 50.54 1.25 -13.13
C THR A 39 50.02 -0.08 -12.54
N THR A 40 50.80 -0.75 -11.69
CA THR A 40 50.35 -1.98 -11.02
C THR A 40 49.24 -1.71 -9.99
N LEU A 41 49.31 -0.59 -9.25
CA LEU A 41 48.28 -0.19 -8.31
C LEU A 41 46.97 0.18 -9.02
N GLU A 42 47.05 0.83 -10.17
CA GLU A 42 45.87 1.12 -11.01
C GLU A 42 45.21 -0.17 -11.51
N LYS A 43 46.01 -1.15 -11.95
CA LYS A 43 45.50 -2.48 -12.31
C LYS A 43 44.86 -3.19 -11.11
N ALA A 44 45.51 -3.16 -9.95
CA ALA A 44 44.96 -3.75 -8.72
C ALA A 44 43.64 -3.10 -8.31
N LYS A 45 43.53 -1.77 -8.46
CA LYS A 45 42.27 -1.02 -8.25
C LYS A 45 41.18 -1.47 -9.23
N GLY A 46 41.51 -1.63 -10.51
CA GLY A 46 40.59 -2.16 -11.52
C GLY A 46 40.08 -3.56 -11.15
N ASN A 47 40.99 -4.46 -10.79
CA ASN A 47 40.65 -5.82 -10.36
C ASN A 47 39.76 -5.83 -9.11
N MET A 48 40.00 -4.92 -8.15
CA MET A 48 39.14 -4.78 -6.96
C MET A 48 37.72 -4.31 -7.32
N GLY A 49 37.57 -3.52 -8.38
CA GLY A 49 36.27 -3.18 -8.95
C GLY A 49 35.50 -4.41 -9.43
N THR A 50 36.18 -5.33 -10.13
CA THR A 50 35.59 -6.61 -10.55
C THR A 50 35.19 -7.47 -9.36
N VAL A 51 36.07 -7.60 -8.36
CA VAL A 51 35.77 -8.36 -7.13
C VAL A 51 34.53 -7.79 -6.43
N THR A 52 34.43 -6.47 -6.31
CA THR A 52 33.27 -5.78 -5.72
C THR A 52 31.98 -6.10 -6.49
N GLN A 53 32.05 -6.09 -7.82
CA GLN A 53 30.91 -6.43 -8.69
C GLN A 53 30.49 -7.90 -8.52
N THR A 54 31.45 -8.82 -8.42
CA THR A 54 31.17 -10.25 -8.20
C THR A 54 30.53 -10.48 -6.84
N VAL A 55 31.04 -9.87 -5.77
CA VAL A 55 30.45 -9.97 -4.42
C VAL A 55 29.03 -9.39 -4.39
N SER A 56 28.81 -8.27 -5.08
CA SER A 56 27.46 -7.69 -5.22
C SER A 56 26.51 -8.67 -5.93
N SER A 57 26.95 -9.25 -7.05
CA SER A 57 26.17 -10.25 -7.81
C SER A 57 25.85 -11.49 -6.96
N ALA A 58 26.84 -12.00 -6.21
CA ALA A 58 26.65 -13.10 -5.28
C ALA A 58 25.66 -12.77 -4.16
N SER A 59 25.69 -11.54 -3.64
CA SER A 59 24.74 -11.05 -2.63
C SER A 59 23.32 -11.00 -3.18
N THR A 60 23.15 -10.54 -4.43
CA THR A 60 21.85 -10.58 -5.12
C THR A 60 21.35 -12.01 -5.25
N LEU A 61 22.19 -12.95 -5.68
CA LEU A 61 21.81 -14.35 -5.78
C LEU A 61 21.41 -14.93 -4.41
N LEU A 62 22.18 -14.67 -3.35
CA LEU A 62 21.82 -15.09 -1.99
C LEU A 62 20.47 -14.53 -1.54
N ASN A 63 20.20 -13.26 -1.80
CA ASN A 63 18.90 -12.66 -1.50
C ASN A 63 17.76 -13.35 -2.27
N THR A 64 17.98 -13.70 -3.54
CA THR A 64 16.98 -14.44 -4.33
C THR A 64 16.77 -15.86 -3.78
N TRP A 65 17.83 -16.55 -3.37
CA TRP A 65 17.73 -17.88 -2.77
C TRP A 65 16.99 -17.85 -1.44
N THR A 66 17.28 -16.88 -0.57
CA THR A 66 16.53 -16.66 0.67
C THR A 66 15.05 -16.44 0.41
N ARG A 67 14.70 -15.66 -0.62
CA ARG A 67 13.30 -15.43 -1.02
C ARG A 67 12.63 -16.71 -1.54
N ILE A 68 13.32 -17.48 -2.39
CA ILE A 68 12.81 -18.76 -2.89
C ILE A 68 12.55 -19.71 -1.71
N LEU A 69 13.49 -19.84 -0.78
CA LEU A 69 13.33 -20.70 0.39
C LEU A 69 12.15 -20.27 1.27
N SER A 70 11.99 -18.97 1.54
CA SER A 70 10.83 -18.45 2.26
C SER A 70 9.51 -18.75 1.54
N GLN A 71 9.48 -18.63 0.20
CA GLN A 71 8.30 -19.01 -0.57
C GLN A 71 8.04 -20.52 -0.53
N THR A 72 9.06 -21.36 -0.55
CA THR A 72 8.89 -22.81 -0.44
C THR A 72 8.37 -23.23 0.93
N GLU A 73 8.84 -22.61 2.01
CA GLU A 73 8.31 -22.82 3.36
C GLU A 73 6.85 -22.39 3.45
N HIS A 74 6.53 -21.21 2.90
CA HIS A 74 5.17 -20.72 2.83
C HIS A 74 4.25 -21.68 2.06
N ASN A 75 4.69 -22.15 0.89
CA ASN A 75 3.95 -23.11 0.08
C ASN A 75 3.77 -24.44 0.82
N GLN A 76 4.79 -24.92 1.54
CA GLN A 76 4.68 -26.14 2.34
C GLN A 76 3.65 -25.97 3.46
N ARG A 77 3.70 -24.86 4.20
CA ARG A 77 2.70 -24.54 5.23
C ARG A 77 1.30 -24.48 4.65
N LEU A 78 1.17 -23.93 3.44
CA LEU A 78 -0.10 -23.81 2.75
C LEU A 78 -0.64 -25.18 2.32
N ILE A 79 0.20 -26.05 1.74
CA ILE A 79 -0.17 -27.42 1.32
C ILE A 79 -0.52 -28.31 2.52
N LEU A 80 0.17 -28.14 3.66
CA LEU A 80 -0.11 -28.90 4.87
C LEU A 80 -1.29 -28.34 5.68
N ASN A 81 -1.80 -27.16 5.32
CA ASN A 81 -2.95 -26.58 6.00
C ASN A 81 -4.24 -27.28 5.52
N PRO A 82 -4.95 -28.03 6.39
CA PRO A 82 -6.17 -28.73 6.00
C PRO A 82 -7.32 -27.78 5.62
N GLU A 83 -7.27 -26.52 6.06
CA GLU A 83 -8.27 -25.50 5.70
C GLU A 83 -8.01 -24.86 4.33
N TRP A 84 -6.86 -25.11 3.71
CA TRP A 84 -6.57 -24.55 2.40
C TRP A 84 -7.23 -25.36 1.29
N LYS A 85 -8.32 -24.81 0.74
CA LYS A 85 -9.14 -25.45 -0.29
C LYS A 85 -8.73 -25.09 -1.74
N GLY A 86 -7.64 -24.34 -1.89
CA GLY A 86 -7.17 -23.83 -3.18
C GLY A 86 -7.99 -22.66 -3.73
N ALA A 87 -7.47 -21.99 -4.76
CA ALA A 87 -8.11 -20.80 -5.35
C ALA A 87 -9.40 -21.11 -6.13
N THR A 88 -9.60 -22.37 -6.53
CA THR A 88 -10.81 -22.82 -7.23
C THR A 88 -12.01 -22.95 -6.31
N GLN A 89 -11.80 -23.20 -5.01
CA GLN A 89 -12.89 -23.26 -4.05
C GLN A 89 -13.52 -21.88 -3.85
N ASP A 90 -12.71 -20.81 -3.81
CA ASP A 90 -13.23 -19.45 -3.67
C ASP A 90 -14.17 -19.09 -4.84
N LEU A 91 -13.91 -19.57 -6.06
CA LEU A 91 -14.79 -19.37 -7.22
C LEU A 91 -16.10 -20.17 -7.10
N LEU A 92 -16.03 -21.42 -6.65
CA LEU A 92 -17.21 -22.25 -6.43
C LEU A 92 -18.10 -21.69 -5.31
N ASP A 93 -17.50 -21.15 -4.26
CA ASP A 93 -18.23 -20.53 -3.15
C ASP A 93 -18.93 -19.24 -3.62
N ILE A 94 -18.30 -18.43 -4.47
CA ILE A 94 -18.92 -17.25 -5.10
C ILE A 94 -20.07 -17.65 -6.03
N GLU A 95 -19.89 -18.67 -6.87
CA GLU A 95 -20.93 -19.16 -7.77
C GLU A 95 -22.13 -19.73 -6.98
N ALA A 96 -21.87 -20.48 -5.92
CA ALA A 96 -22.90 -21.02 -5.03
C ALA A 96 -23.67 -19.91 -4.30
N GLU A 97 -22.98 -18.88 -3.81
CA GLU A 97 -23.62 -17.72 -3.18
C GLU A 97 -24.49 -16.94 -4.17
N ALA A 98 -24.01 -16.74 -5.41
CA ALA A 98 -24.77 -16.08 -6.47
C ALA A 98 -26.06 -16.85 -6.82
N LEU A 99 -25.96 -18.18 -6.91
CA LEU A 99 -27.10 -19.05 -7.20
C LEU A 99 -28.09 -19.09 -6.02
N ALA A 100 -27.60 -19.12 -4.78
CA ALA A 100 -28.43 -19.02 -3.58
C ALA A 100 -29.21 -17.70 -3.55
N LYS A 101 -28.54 -16.59 -3.80
CA LYS A 101 -29.16 -15.26 -3.86
C LYS A 101 -30.20 -15.15 -4.98
N GLN A 102 -29.96 -15.79 -6.12
CA GLN A 102 -30.93 -15.85 -7.20
C GLN A 102 -32.19 -16.63 -6.81
N ARG A 103 -32.04 -17.75 -6.09
CA ARG A 103 -33.17 -18.55 -5.58
C ARG A 103 -33.99 -17.77 -4.55
N GLU A 104 -33.32 -17.09 -3.62
CA GLU A 104 -34.00 -16.25 -2.63
C GLU A 104 -34.75 -15.08 -3.27
N ALA A 105 -34.18 -14.45 -4.30
CA ALA A 105 -34.85 -13.38 -5.04
C ALA A 105 -36.11 -13.90 -5.76
N ALA A 106 -36.03 -15.05 -6.41
CA ALA A 106 -37.17 -15.69 -7.08
C ALA A 106 -38.26 -16.10 -6.07
N GLU A 107 -37.89 -16.61 -4.90
CA GLU A 107 -38.84 -16.96 -3.84
C GLU A 107 -39.54 -15.72 -3.25
N MET A 108 -38.79 -14.64 -3.04
CA MET A 108 -39.36 -13.37 -2.60
C MET A 108 -40.29 -12.75 -3.64
N GLU A 109 -39.99 -12.90 -4.93
CA GLU A 109 -40.87 -12.46 -6.01
C GLU A 109 -42.17 -13.26 -6.03
N ARG A 110 -42.10 -14.60 -5.97
CA ARG A 110 -43.28 -15.45 -5.86
C ARG A 110 -44.14 -15.11 -4.64
N ARG A 111 -43.51 -14.85 -3.49
CA ARG A 111 -44.23 -14.45 -2.26
C ARG A 111 -44.91 -13.09 -2.41
N ARG A 112 -44.30 -12.14 -3.14
CA ARG A 112 -44.91 -10.83 -3.44
C ARG A 112 -46.08 -10.97 -4.40
N GLU A 113 -45.98 -11.83 -5.41
CA GLU A 113 -47.07 -12.12 -6.35
C GLU A 113 -48.25 -12.78 -5.66
N GLU A 114 -48.01 -13.79 -4.81
CA GLU A 114 -49.08 -14.42 -4.02
C GLU A 114 -49.77 -13.44 -3.05
N ALA A 115 -49.00 -12.54 -2.43
CA ALA A 115 -49.55 -11.50 -1.56
C ALA A 115 -50.40 -10.48 -2.35
N LYS A 116 -49.96 -10.10 -3.55
CA LYS A 116 -50.74 -9.22 -4.44
C LYS A 116 -52.04 -9.88 -4.88
N ARG A 117 -51.99 -11.15 -5.30
CA ARG A 117 -53.18 -11.91 -5.73
C ARG A 117 -54.21 -12.02 -4.60
N ARG A 118 -53.77 -12.32 -3.37
CA ARG A 118 -54.67 -12.36 -2.21
C ARG A 118 -55.29 -10.99 -1.88
N ALA A 119 -54.52 -9.91 -2.03
CA ALA A 119 -55.02 -8.55 -1.80
C ALA A 119 -56.05 -8.13 -2.86
N GLU A 120 -55.85 -8.50 -4.13
CA GLU A 120 -56.80 -8.26 -5.23
C GLU A 120 -58.09 -9.05 -5.03
N GLU A 121 -58.01 -10.35 -4.70
CA GLU A 121 -59.17 -11.19 -4.38
C GLU A 121 -59.96 -10.62 -3.18
N GLU A 122 -59.29 -10.10 -2.15
CA GLU A 122 -59.95 -9.46 -1.00
C GLU A 122 -60.60 -8.12 -1.37
N GLN A 123 -59.97 -7.31 -2.23
CA GLN A 123 -60.55 -6.06 -2.73
C GLN A 123 -61.79 -6.32 -3.61
N GLU A 124 -61.76 -7.34 -4.46
CA GLU A 124 -62.89 -7.75 -5.28
C GLU A 124 -64.06 -8.24 -4.42
N ARG A 125 -63.78 -9.06 -3.39
CA ARG A 125 -64.78 -9.46 -2.39
C ARG A 125 -65.38 -8.27 -1.67
N LYS A 126 -64.58 -7.27 -1.28
CA LYS A 126 -65.08 -6.03 -0.66
C LYS A 126 -65.93 -5.20 -1.62
N ARG A 127 -65.58 -5.12 -2.91
CA ARG A 127 -66.38 -4.42 -3.93
C ARG A 127 -67.73 -5.10 -4.13
N LEU A 128 -67.76 -6.42 -4.27
CA LEU A 128 -69.00 -7.20 -4.38
C LEU A 128 -69.87 -7.09 -3.12
N ALA A 129 -69.27 -7.10 -1.92
CA ALA A 129 -69.98 -6.88 -0.67
C ALA A 129 -70.55 -5.46 -0.55
N THR A 130 -69.83 -4.44 -1.03
CA THR A 130 -70.27 -3.03 -1.06
C THR A 130 -71.44 -2.83 -2.03
N THR A 131 -71.47 -3.53 -3.17
CA THR A 131 -72.63 -3.54 -4.09
C THR A 131 -73.87 -4.19 -3.46
N THR A 132 -73.68 -5.11 -2.50
CA THR A 132 -74.79 -5.77 -1.78
C THR A 132 -75.24 -5.01 -0.51
N THR A 133 -74.47 -4.01 -0.06
CA THR A 133 -74.78 -3.18 1.13
C THR A 133 -75.07 -1.71 0.81
N ALA A 134 -75.33 -1.36 -0.45
CA ALA A 134 -75.84 -0.04 -0.84
C ALA A 134 -77.35 0.16 -0.53
N THR A 135 -77.92 -0.64 0.38
CA THR A 135 -79.35 -0.57 0.77
C THR A 135 -79.53 -0.73 2.28
N ALA A 136 -78.84 0.05 3.10
CA ALA A 136 -79.25 0.29 4.49
C ALA A 136 -78.78 1.67 4.97
N THR A 137 -79.68 2.63 4.93
CA THR A 137 -79.55 3.95 5.55
C THR A 137 -80.13 3.92 6.97
N ARG A 138 -79.55 4.73 7.88
CA ARG A 138 -80.12 5.39 9.09
C ARG A 138 -79.62 4.96 10.48
N GLY A 139 -79.31 5.97 11.31
CA GLY A 139 -79.41 5.99 12.78
C GLY A 139 -78.07 6.12 13.51
N VAL A 140 -77.57 7.32 13.81
CA VAL A 140 -77.88 8.19 14.98
C VAL A 140 -77.60 7.52 16.34
N GLY A 141 -76.66 8.08 17.12
CA GLY A 141 -76.40 7.67 18.50
C GLY A 141 -75.32 8.48 19.21
N ARG A 142 -75.65 9.73 19.56
CA ARG A 142 -74.90 10.63 20.45
C ARG A 142 -74.84 10.06 21.89
N GLY A 143 -73.69 10.21 22.54
CA GLY A 143 -73.60 10.58 23.97
C GLY A 143 -73.18 9.49 24.95
N GLY A 144 -72.12 9.75 25.72
CA GLY A 144 -71.74 8.95 26.89
C GLY A 144 -70.31 9.18 27.37
N ILE A 145 -70.07 10.32 28.02
CA ILE A 145 -68.79 10.73 28.61
C ILE A 145 -68.61 10.03 29.96
N THR A 146 -67.42 9.50 30.28
CA THR A 146 -66.88 9.52 31.66
C THR A 146 -65.34 9.36 31.69
N ARG A 147 -64.71 10.49 32.00
CA ARG A 147 -63.53 10.72 32.88
C ARG A 147 -62.25 9.87 32.73
N GLY A 148 -61.18 10.58 32.35
CA GLY A 148 -60.06 10.80 33.26
C GLY A 148 -58.68 10.39 32.76
N ARG A 149 -57.79 11.36 32.51
CA ARG A 149 -56.52 11.59 33.26
C ARG A 149 -55.53 12.46 32.45
N VAL A 150 -55.40 13.71 32.91
CA VAL A 150 -54.18 14.50 33.16
C VAL A 150 -52.94 14.23 32.27
N ARG A 151 -52.49 15.25 31.51
CA ARG A 151 -51.26 16.02 31.83
C ARG A 151 -51.08 17.19 30.85
N GLY A 152 -51.12 18.40 31.38
CA GLY A 152 -50.61 19.59 30.71
C GLY A 152 -49.79 20.37 31.72
N ILE A 153 -48.58 20.77 31.33
CA ILE A 153 -47.99 22.00 31.83
C ILE A 153 -46.96 22.49 30.81
N SER A 154 -47.22 23.70 30.35
CA SER A 154 -46.29 24.57 29.65
C SER A 154 -45.94 25.68 30.63
N SER A 155 -44.66 26.01 30.79
CA SER A 155 -44.27 27.36 31.17
C SER A 155 -42.82 27.61 30.79
N SER A 156 -42.65 28.69 30.04
CA SER A 156 -41.43 29.35 29.58
C SER A 156 -40.60 29.99 30.69
N SER A 157 -39.31 30.21 30.40
CA SER A 157 -38.42 31.36 30.75
C SER A 157 -37.01 30.83 31.04
N THR A 158 -35.86 31.46 30.80
CA THR A 158 -35.35 32.60 30.01
C THR A 158 -33.81 32.49 30.15
N THR A 159 -33.03 33.17 29.30
CA THR A 159 -31.58 33.50 29.42
C THR A 159 -30.57 32.41 29.04
N ARG A 160 -29.39 32.66 28.45
CA ARG A 160 -28.79 33.69 27.57
C ARG A 160 -27.34 33.20 27.34
N GLY A 161 -26.84 33.29 26.10
CA GLY A 161 -25.42 33.48 25.79
C GLY A 161 -24.49 32.25 25.86
N GLY A 162 -23.71 32.03 24.80
CA GLY A 162 -22.61 31.07 24.81
C GLY A 162 -22.05 30.79 23.42
N THR A 163 -20.94 31.43 23.12
CA THR A 163 -20.13 31.47 21.90
C THR A 163 -19.71 30.09 21.37
N GLY A 164 -19.52 29.98 20.05
CA GLY A 164 -19.16 28.73 19.39
C GLY A 164 -17.80 28.17 19.74
N THR A 165 -17.65 26.86 19.57
CA THR A 165 -16.36 26.21 19.30
C THR A 165 -16.58 24.88 18.59
N SER A 166 -15.79 24.66 17.55
CA SER A 166 -15.60 23.42 16.81
C SER A 166 -15.20 22.25 17.71
N VAL A 167 -15.89 21.11 17.62
CA VAL A 167 -15.34 19.80 17.99
C VAL A 167 -15.91 18.76 17.03
N GLY A 168 -15.01 18.15 16.26
CA GLY A 168 -15.31 17.01 15.40
C GLY A 168 -15.55 15.75 16.24
N THR A 169 -16.64 15.06 15.96
CA THR A 169 -16.89 13.70 16.43
C THR A 169 -16.36 12.72 15.41
N GLY A 170 -15.20 12.14 15.73
CA GLY A 170 -14.62 11.02 15.01
C GLY A 170 -15.54 9.81 15.02
N ARG A 171 -15.77 9.25 13.82
CA ARG A 171 -16.33 7.92 13.64
C ARG A 171 -15.18 6.92 13.79
N PRO A 172 -15.27 5.87 14.63
CA PRO A 172 -14.29 4.81 14.61
C PRO A 172 -14.51 3.96 13.34
N ALA A 173 -13.60 4.08 12.38
CA ALA A 173 -13.49 3.15 11.27
C ALA A 173 -12.74 1.90 11.77
N SER A 174 -13.49 0.90 12.23
CA SER A 174 -12.97 -0.47 12.33
C SER A 174 -12.92 -1.05 10.92
N GLY A 175 -11.76 -0.95 10.27
CA GLY A 175 -11.51 -1.50 8.95
C GLY A 175 -10.11 -2.05 8.88
N ILE A 176 -9.98 -3.31 9.29
CA ILE A 176 -8.77 -4.13 9.21
C ILE A 176 -8.27 -4.12 7.76
N ALA A 177 -7.07 -3.58 7.56
CA ALA A 177 -6.40 -3.58 6.28
C ALA A 177 -6.04 -5.02 5.88
N ARG A 178 -6.87 -5.61 5.01
CA ARG A 178 -6.51 -6.81 4.25
C ARG A 178 -5.53 -6.39 3.15
N GLY A 179 -4.31 -6.91 3.22
CA GLY A 179 -3.29 -6.76 2.19
C GLY A 179 -3.78 -7.35 0.86
N GLY A 180 -3.99 -6.47 -0.12
CA GLY A 180 -4.29 -6.83 -1.49
C GLY A 180 -3.03 -6.77 -2.35
N PHE A 181 -2.69 -7.90 -2.97
CA PHE A 181 -1.77 -7.97 -4.08
C PHE A 181 -2.39 -7.26 -5.29
N GLY A 182 -1.67 -6.28 -5.84
CA GLY A 182 -2.11 -5.52 -7.02
C GLY A 182 -0.92 -5.18 -7.90
N TYR A 183 -0.73 -6.00 -8.93
CA TYR A 183 0.22 -5.76 -10.00
C TYR A 183 -0.35 -4.68 -10.92
N GLY A 184 0.35 -3.55 -11.05
CA GLY A 184 0.39 -2.68 -12.23
C GLY A 184 -0.88 -1.93 -12.67
N ARG A 185 -0.87 -0.59 -12.54
CA ARG A 185 -1.02 0.30 -13.71
C ARG A 185 -0.54 1.71 -13.39
N GLY A 186 0.20 2.27 -14.33
CA GLY A 186 0.96 3.51 -14.21
C GLY A 186 0.15 4.74 -13.77
N SER A 187 0.83 5.55 -12.98
CA SER A 187 0.49 6.92 -12.64
C SER A 187 0.40 7.78 -13.90
N SER A 188 -0.82 8.17 -14.29
CA SER A 188 -1.06 9.28 -15.21
C SER A 188 -1.36 10.52 -14.39
N THR A 189 -0.31 11.32 -14.17
CA THR A 189 -0.38 12.62 -13.52
C THR A 189 -1.11 13.62 -14.44
N THR A 190 -2.40 13.84 -14.23
CA THR A 190 -3.11 15.00 -14.79
C THR A 190 -2.69 16.26 -14.04
N ARG A 191 -1.60 16.90 -14.51
CA ARG A 191 -1.23 18.28 -14.14
C ARG A 191 -2.12 19.25 -14.92
N GLY A 192 -3.14 19.78 -14.27
CA GLY A 192 -3.81 20.99 -14.72
C GLY A 192 -2.92 22.22 -14.52
N ARG A 193 -2.60 22.92 -15.60
CA ARG A 193 -2.03 24.27 -15.58
C ARG A 193 -2.39 25.00 -16.87
N GLY A 194 -2.77 26.27 -16.72
CA GLY A 194 -2.64 27.29 -17.76
C GLY A 194 -3.95 27.80 -18.34
N ARG A 195 -4.58 28.74 -17.64
CA ARG A 195 -5.58 29.66 -18.21
C ARG A 195 -4.83 30.93 -18.60
N GLY A 196 -4.83 31.27 -19.88
CA GLY A 196 -4.23 32.49 -20.42
C GLY A 196 -5.02 32.99 -21.65
N THR A 197 -5.24 34.31 -21.66
CA THR A 197 -5.48 35.22 -22.80
C THR A 197 -6.64 34.94 -23.77
N SER A 198 -7.65 35.82 -23.71
CA SER A 198 -8.08 36.69 -24.82
C SER A 198 -8.88 37.86 -24.25
#